data_AF-A0A2T1LTC4-F1
#
_entry.id   AF-A0A2T1LTC4-F1
#
_cell.length_a   1.000
_cell.length_b   1.000
_cell.length_c   1.000
_cell.angle_alpha   90.00
_cell.angle_beta   90.00
_cell.angle_gamma   90.00
#
_symmetry.space_group_name_H-M   'P 1'
#
loop_
_entity.id
_entity.type
_entity.pdbx_description
1 polymer ?
#
loop_
_entity_poly.entity_id
_entity_poly.type
_entity_poly.pdbx_seq_one_letter_code
_entity_poly.pdbx_strand_id
1 'polypeptide(L)' 'MNDLLRELASYGVNIYDPSLRQLCYEYINDYERIKKAVEALKEALEQNRVQNPTAFIKAAIRNGYEPYDSSAA' A
#
# COMPACT_ATOMS: atom_id res chain seq x y z
N MET A 1 9.50 8.01 3.93
CA MET A 1 9.67 6.53 3.94
C MET A 1 9.49 5.94 5.34
N ASN A 2 10.22 6.38 6.38
CA ASN A 2 10.08 5.84 7.73
C ASN A 2 8.68 6.04 8.35
N ASP A 3 8.05 7.20 8.17
CA ASP A 3 6.69 7.46 8.63
C ASP A 3 5.66 6.56 7.94
N LEU A 4 5.80 6.35 6.63
CA LEU A 4 4.90 5.51 5.85
C LEU A 4 5.02 4.03 6.25
N LEU A 5 6.24 3.55 6.53
CA LEU A 5 6.44 2.21 7.09
C LEU A 5 5.82 2.09 8.51
N ARG A 6 5.95 3.11 9.36
CA ARG A 6 5.29 3.11 10.68
C ARG A 6 3.78 3.05 10.57
N GLU A 7 3.21 3.80 9.63
CA GLU A 7 1.77 3.78 9.35
C GLU A 7 1.30 2.39 8.88
N LEU A 8 2.04 1.77 7.95
CA LEU A 8 1.77 0.39 7.52
C LEU A 8 1.85 -0.61 8.69
N ALA A 9 2.82 -0.46 9.58
CA ALA A 9 2.91 -1.30 10.79
C ALA A 9 1.68 -1.14 11.69
N SER A 10 1.12 0.07 11.80
CA SER A 10 -0.13 0.33 12.51
C SER A 10 -1.34 -0.39 11.89
N TYR A 11 -1.27 -0.72 10.61
CA TYR A 11 -2.27 -1.49 9.87
C TYR A 11 -2.02 -3.01 9.88
N GLY A 12 -1.07 -3.49 10.69
CA GLY A 12 -0.74 -4.92 10.76
C GLY A 12 0.07 -5.43 9.57
N VAL A 13 0.72 -4.52 8.82
CA VAL A 13 1.64 -4.90 7.74
C VAL A 13 2.98 -5.31 8.34
N ASN A 14 3.53 -6.42 7.83
CA ASN A 14 4.88 -6.86 8.18
C ASN A 14 5.94 -6.02 7.46
N ILE A 15 6.38 -4.93 8.10
CA ILE A 15 7.40 -4.02 7.58
C ILE A 15 8.81 -4.62 7.51
N TYR A 16 9.02 -5.79 8.13
CA TYR A 16 10.27 -6.54 8.05
C TYR A 16 10.31 -7.48 6.85
N ASP A 17 9.22 -7.59 6.08
CA ASP A 17 9.16 -8.36 4.85
C ASP A 17 10.16 -7.76 3.82
N PRO A 18 11.19 -8.51 3.40
CA PRO A 18 12.20 -7.99 2.50
C PRO A 18 11.63 -7.62 1.12
N SER A 19 10.62 -8.35 0.64
CA SER A 19 9.96 -8.06 -0.63
C SER A 19 9.15 -6.76 -0.59
N LEU A 20 8.48 -6.44 0.52
CA LEU A 20 7.83 -5.15 0.70
C LEU A 20 8.84 -4.00 0.69
N ARG A 21 9.96 -4.15 1.42
CA ARG A 21 11.04 -3.15 1.42
C ARG A 21 11.59 -2.93 0.01
N GLN A 22 11.85 -4.00 -0.72
CA GLN A 22 12.32 -3.93 -2.11
C GLN A 22 11.34 -3.17 -3.00
N LEU A 23 10.03 -3.47 -2.93
CA LEU A 23 9.00 -2.74 -3.67
C LEU A 23 8.98 -1.25 -3.32
N CYS A 24 9.05 -0.89 -2.02
CA CYS A 24 9.12 0.50 -1.62
C CYS A 24 10.38 1.21 -2.14
N TYR A 25 11.51 0.51 -2.24
CA TYR A 25 12.73 1.05 -2.84
C TYR A 25 12.64 1.19 -4.36
N GLU A 26 12.04 0.22 -5.06
CA GLU A 26 11.83 0.28 -6.51
C GLU A 26 10.96 1.48 -6.90
N TYR A 27 9.90 1.74 -6.12
CA TYR A 27 8.98 2.85 -6.33
C TYR A 27 9.29 4.07 -5.46
N ILE A 28 10.53 4.23 -4.96
CA ILE A 28 10.89 5.36 -4.08
C ILE A 28 10.75 6.73 -4.77
N ASN A 29 11.00 6.78 -6.08
CA ASN A 29 10.80 7.97 -6.91
C ASN A 29 9.32 8.22 -7.22
N ASP A 30 8.46 7.22 -6.97
CA ASP A 30 7.03 7.23 -7.24
C ASP A 30 6.25 7.18 -5.91
N TYR A 31 6.60 8.12 -5.02
CA TYR A 31 6.07 8.15 -3.65
C TYR A 31 4.54 8.25 -3.61
N GLU A 32 3.94 8.90 -4.62
CA GLU A 32 2.49 9.01 -4.76
C GLU A 32 1.81 7.65 -4.92
N ARG A 33 2.42 6.75 -5.71
CA ARG A 33 1.92 5.38 -5.89
C ARG A 33 1.90 4.60 -4.59
N ILE A 34 2.96 4.71 -3.80
CA ILE A 34 3.04 4.06 -2.49
C ILE A 34 1.96 4.63 -1.56
N LYS A 35 1.78 5.95 -1.55
CA LYS A 35 0.77 6.62 -0.73
C LYS A 35 -0.66 6.18 -1.10
N LYS A 36 -1.01 6.15 -2.39
CA LYS A 36 -2.31 5.64 -2.87
C LYS A 36 -2.57 4.21 -2.42
N ALA A 37 -1.55 3.35 -2.47
CA ALA A 37 -1.65 1.99 -1.99
C ALA A 37 -1.91 1.90 -0.46
N VAL A 38 -1.32 2.80 0.34
CA VAL A 38 -1.58 2.87 1.79
C VAL A 38 -3.01 3.34 2.07
N GLU A 39 -3.49 4.35 1.36
CA GLU A 39 -4.88 4.84 1.49
C GLU A 39 -5.90 3.74 1.12
N ALA A 40 -5.63 2.99 0.05
CA ALA A 40 -6.43 1.82 -0.32
C ALA A 40 -6.45 0.74 0.76
N LEU A 41 -5.29 0.46 1.37
CA LEU A 41 -5.21 -0.52 2.44
C LEU A 41 -6.05 -0.08 3.64
N LYS A 42 -5.95 1.19 4.02
CA LYS A 42 -6.73 1.77 5.12
C LYS A 42 -8.23 1.59 4.87
N GLU A 43 -8.72 2.01 3.71
CA GLU A 43 -10.14 1.87 3.35
C GLU A 43 -10.59 0.40 3.36
N ALA A 44 -9.77 -0.49 2.79
CA ALA A 44 -10.11 -1.90 2.71
C ALA A 44 -10.07 -2.59 4.09
N LEU A 45 -9.26 -2.11 5.03
CA LEU A 45 -9.29 -2.53 6.43
C LEU A 45 -10.53 -2.01 7.17
N GLU A 46 -10.91 -0.75 6.97
CA GLU A 46 -12.15 -0.18 7.54
C GLU A 46 -13.40 -0.93 7.07
N GLN A 47 -13.38 -1.43 5.82
CA GLN A 47 -14.44 -2.27 5.26
C GLN A 47 -14.31 -3.76 5.61
N ASN A 48 -13.31 -4.15 6.41
CA ASN A 48 -12.98 -5.53 6.76
C ASN A 48 -12.83 -6.47 5.54
N ARG A 49 -12.35 -5.92 4.42
CA ARG A 49 -12.12 -6.63 3.14
C ARG A 49 -10.71 -7.21 3.01
N VAL A 50 -9.83 -6.93 3.97
CA VAL A 50 -8.43 -7.36 3.96
C VAL A 50 -8.15 -8.27 5.14
N GLN A 51 -7.85 -9.54 4.83
CA GLN A 51 -7.39 -10.51 5.84
C GLN A 51 -5.87 -10.48 6.03
N ASN A 52 -5.12 -10.07 4.99
CA ASN A 52 -3.67 -9.97 5.02
C ASN A 52 -3.20 -8.62 4.48
N PRO A 53 -2.96 -7.64 5.36
CA PRO A 53 -2.52 -6.28 5.01
C PRO A 53 -1.24 -6.26 4.17
N THR A 54 -0.30 -7.16 4.50
CA THR A 54 1.01 -7.25 3.83
C THR A 54 0.89 -7.71 2.39
N ALA A 55 0.04 -8.70 2.13
CA ALA A 55 -0.20 -9.18 0.77
C ALA A 55 -0.92 -8.11 -0.06
N PHE A 56 -1.91 -7.45 0.54
CA PHE A 56 -2.68 -6.38 -0.11
C PHE A 56 -1.79 -5.23 -0.54
N ILE A 57 -1.00 -4.66 0.37
CA ILE A 57 -0.16 -3.49 0.06
C ILE A 57 0.89 -3.81 -1.01
N LYS A 58 1.48 -5.02 -0.97
CA LYS A 58 2.42 -5.47 -2.00
C LYS A 58 1.76 -5.51 -3.38
N ALA A 59 0.54 -6.05 -3.46
CA ALA A 59 -0.22 -6.09 -4.71
C ALA A 59 -0.62 -4.68 -5.19
N ALA A 60 -1.03 -3.80 -4.28
CA ALA A 60 -1.41 -2.42 -4.59
C ALA A 60 -0.22 -1.60 -5.12
N ILE A 61 0.95 -1.69 -4.48
CA ILE A 61 2.17 -1.04 -4.97
C ILE A 61 2.59 -1.63 -6.32
N ARG A 62 2.59 -2.97 -6.46
CA ARG A 62 3.09 -3.64 -7.67
C ARG A 62 2.22 -3.40 -8.90
N ASN A 63 0.90 -3.49 -8.77
CA ASN A 63 -0.02 -3.26 -9.90
C ASN A 63 -0.22 -1.76 -10.18
N GLY A 64 0.08 -0.90 -9.20
CA GLY A 64 -0.28 0.50 -9.27
C GLY A 64 -1.74 0.59 -8.90
N TYR A 65 -2.02 1.03 -7.68
CA TYR A 65 -3.40 1.27 -7.29
C TYR A 65 -3.90 2.46 -8.10
N GLU A 66 -4.66 2.17 -9.16
CA GLU A 66 -5.55 3.12 -9.79
C GLU A 66 -6.79 3.17 -8.89
N PRO A 67 -6.95 4.22 -8.04
CA PRO A 67 -8.24 4.43 -7.42
C PRO A 67 -9.23 4.52 -8.58
N TYR A 68 -10.26 3.67 -8.56
CA TYR A 68 -11.35 3.63 -9.53
C TYR A 68 -11.47 4.98 -10.22
N ASP A 69 -11.01 5.03 -11.48
CA ASP A 69 -10.93 6.28 -12.21
C ASP A 69 -12.36 6.79 -12.38
N SER A 70 -12.73 7.79 -11.57
CA SER A 70 -13.96 8.58 -11.75
C SER A 70 -13.80 9.57 -12.91
N SER A 71 -13.00 9.24 -13.93
CA SER A 71 -12.87 10.00 -15.17
C SER A 71 -13.27 9.15 -16.38
N ALA A 72 -14.43 8.51 -16.28
CA ALA A 72 -15.26 8.14 -17.43
C ALA A 72 -16.63 8.82 -17.29
N ALA A 73 -16.67 10.13 -17.55
CA ALA A 73 -17.88 10.91 -17.79
C ALA A 73 -17.71 11.71 -19.09
#